data_AF-A0A380DUM5-F1
#
_entry.id   AF-A0A380DUM5-F1
#
_cell.length_a   1.000
_cell.length_b   1.000
_cell.length_c   1.000
_cell.angle_alpha   90.00
_cell.angle_beta   90.00
_cell.angle_gamma   90.00
#
_symmetry.space_group_name_H-M   'P 1'
#
loop_
_entity.id
_entity.type
_entity.pdbx_description
1 polymer ?
#
loop_
_entity_poly.entity_id
_entity_poly.type
_entity_poly.pdbx_seq_one_letter_code
_entity_poly.pdbx_strand_id
1 'polypeptide(L)'
;MVNVHLKKNFQDLKDRYEFIGGLSPLAGTTDDQADALVSALNKAYADVEFKLYLGLKHISPFIEDAVEQMHNDGITEAITVVLAPHYSSFSVGSYDKRADEEAAKYGIQLTHVKHYYEQPKFIEYWTNKVNETLAQIPEEEHKDTVLVVSAHSLPKGLIRKE
;
A
#
# COMPACT_ATOMS: atom_id res chain seq x y z
N MET A 1 -0.05 -34.29 1.97
CA MET A 1 -0.94 -33.33 2.67
C MET A 1 -0.77 -31.88 2.24
N VAL A 2 0.43 -31.40 1.87
CA VAL A 2 0.67 -30.00 1.43
C VAL A 2 -0.05 -29.63 0.11
N ASN A 3 -0.13 -30.57 -0.84
CA ASN A 3 -0.75 -30.34 -2.16
C ASN A 3 -2.28 -30.17 -2.14
N VAL A 4 -2.97 -30.69 -1.13
CA VAL A 4 -4.44 -30.57 -1.02
C VAL A 4 -4.83 -29.21 -0.44
N HIS A 5 -4.01 -28.65 0.46
CA HIS A 5 -4.25 -27.33 1.05
C HIS A 5 -4.07 -26.19 0.04
N LEU A 6 -3.05 -26.27 -0.84
CA LEU A 6 -2.83 -25.27 -1.89
C LEU A 6 -3.97 -25.23 -2.92
N LYS A 7 -4.49 -26.40 -3.33
CA LYS A 7 -5.60 -26.47 -4.29
C LYS A 7 -6.91 -25.89 -3.74
N LYS A 8 -7.20 -26.15 -2.47
CA LYS A 8 -8.41 -25.62 -1.81
C LYS A 8 -8.34 -24.10 -1.64
N ASN A 9 -7.19 -23.59 -1.20
CA ASN A 9 -6.97 -22.14 -1.07
C ASN A 9 -7.00 -21.41 -2.43
N PHE A 10 -6.61 -22.08 -3.52
CA PHE A 10 -6.63 -21.49 -4.86
C PHE A 10 -8.05 -21.37 -5.43
N GLN A 11 -8.91 -22.38 -5.20
CA GLN A 11 -10.31 -22.30 -5.63
C GLN A 11 -11.07 -21.24 -4.81
N ASP A 12 -10.90 -21.24 -3.48
CA ASP A 12 -11.48 -20.21 -2.62
C ASP A 12 -11.03 -18.79 -3.00
N LEU A 13 -9.77 -18.62 -3.45
CA LEU A 13 -9.26 -17.33 -3.92
C LEU A 13 -9.92 -16.92 -5.24
N LYS A 14 -10.04 -17.84 -6.19
CA LYS A 14 -10.74 -17.59 -7.47
C LYS A 14 -12.20 -17.21 -7.26
N ASP A 15 -12.92 -17.97 -6.44
CA ASP A 15 -14.33 -17.73 -6.17
C ASP A 15 -14.54 -16.34 -5.51
N ARG A 16 -13.60 -15.91 -4.65
CA ARG A 16 -13.61 -14.54 -4.08
C ARG A 16 -13.35 -13.46 -5.13
N TYR A 17 -12.44 -13.69 -6.07
CA TYR A 17 -12.19 -12.75 -7.17
C TYR A 17 -13.38 -12.69 -8.13
N GLU A 18 -13.98 -13.83 -8.47
CA GLU A 18 -15.19 -13.90 -9.31
C GLU A 18 -16.38 -13.16 -8.66
N PHE A 19 -16.55 -13.28 -7.35
CA PHE A 19 -17.61 -12.57 -6.60
C PHE A 19 -17.48 -11.03 -6.66
N ILE A 20 -16.27 -10.50 -6.84
CA ILE A 20 -16.01 -9.05 -6.94
C ILE A 20 -15.84 -8.55 -8.38
N GLY A 21 -16.16 -9.37 -9.39
CA GLY A 21 -16.08 -8.99 -10.82
C GLY A 21 -14.85 -9.53 -11.57
N GLY A 22 -14.15 -10.52 -11.02
CA GLY A 22 -13.09 -11.30 -11.66
C GLY A 22 -11.67 -10.71 -11.54
N LEU A 23 -11.53 -9.38 -11.55
CA LEU A 23 -10.25 -8.69 -11.42
C LEU A 23 -10.21 -7.83 -10.16
N SER A 24 -9.03 -7.71 -9.55
CA SER A 24 -8.86 -6.83 -8.39
C SER A 24 -8.98 -5.36 -8.81
N PRO A 25 -9.95 -4.59 -8.28
CA PRO A 25 -10.02 -3.15 -8.53
C PRO A 25 -8.81 -2.38 -7.94
N LEU A 26 -8.02 -3.04 -7.09
CA LEU A 26 -6.85 -2.46 -6.43
C LEU A 26 -5.75 -2.09 -7.41
N ALA A 27 -5.60 -2.80 -8.53
CA ALA A 27 -4.56 -2.50 -9.52
C ALA A 27 -4.78 -1.11 -10.13
N GLY A 28 -5.96 -0.88 -10.73
CA GLY A 28 -6.29 0.43 -11.30
C GLY A 28 -6.27 1.56 -10.26
N THR A 29 -6.76 1.30 -9.04
CA THR A 29 -6.68 2.30 -7.96
C THR A 29 -5.23 2.64 -7.59
N THR A 30 -4.33 1.66 -7.62
CA THR A 30 -2.90 1.87 -7.34
C THR A 30 -2.27 2.73 -8.43
N ASP A 31 -2.56 2.44 -9.69
CA ASP A 31 -2.05 3.21 -10.82
C ASP A 31 -2.54 4.66 -10.75
N ASP A 32 -3.85 4.87 -10.55
CA ASP A 32 -4.45 6.22 -10.42
C ASP A 32 -3.82 7.02 -9.26
N GLN A 33 -3.59 6.37 -8.11
CA GLN A 33 -2.96 7.00 -6.95
C GLN A 33 -1.49 7.36 -7.22
N ALA A 34 -0.77 6.47 -7.88
CA ALA A 34 0.64 6.67 -8.21
C ALA A 34 0.83 7.82 -9.21
N ASP A 35 -0.01 7.87 -10.25
CA ASP A 35 -0.02 8.92 -11.26
C ASP A 35 -0.42 10.29 -10.66
N ALA A 36 -1.43 10.30 -9.79
CA ALA A 36 -1.83 11.51 -9.09
C ALA A 36 -0.72 12.03 -8.16
N LEU A 37 -0.02 11.13 -7.47
CA LEU A 37 1.08 11.49 -6.58
C LEU A 37 2.27 12.10 -7.35
N VAL A 38 2.74 11.44 -8.41
CA VAL A 38 3.88 11.95 -9.19
C VAL A 38 3.53 13.27 -9.87
N SER A 39 2.30 13.42 -10.37
CA SER A 39 1.81 14.67 -10.94
C SER A 39 1.78 15.80 -9.91
N ALA A 40 1.31 15.51 -8.69
CA ALA A 40 1.29 16.50 -7.61
C ALA A 40 2.70 16.92 -7.17
N LEU A 41 3.65 15.98 -7.10
CA LEU A 41 5.05 16.25 -6.76
C LEU A 41 5.72 17.12 -7.83
N ASN A 42 5.61 16.73 -9.11
CA ASN A 42 6.15 17.51 -10.23
C ASN A 42 5.54 18.92 -10.34
N LYS A 43 4.30 19.10 -9.90
CA LYS A 43 3.69 20.44 -9.82
C LYS A 43 4.18 21.26 -8.62
N ALA A 44 4.49 20.59 -7.51
CA ALA A 44 4.89 21.24 -6.27
C ALA A 44 6.36 21.67 -6.26
N TYR A 45 7.23 20.97 -6.98
CA TYR A 45 8.66 21.23 -7.04
C TYR A 45 9.09 21.55 -8.47
N ALA A 46 9.54 22.78 -8.72
CA ALA A 46 9.97 23.22 -10.04
C ALA A 46 11.40 22.77 -10.40
N ASP A 47 12.24 22.54 -9.39
CA ASP A 47 13.68 22.26 -9.56
C ASP A 47 14.00 20.74 -9.56
N VAL A 48 12.98 19.89 -9.38
CA VAL A 48 13.13 18.43 -9.29
C VAL A 48 12.05 17.76 -10.13
N GLU A 49 12.46 16.86 -11.01
CA GLU A 49 11.55 15.98 -11.75
C GLU A 49 11.46 14.62 -11.05
N PHE A 50 10.24 14.22 -10.73
CA PHE A 50 9.90 12.93 -10.15
C PHE A 50 9.45 11.98 -11.26
N LYS A 51 10.08 10.81 -11.32
CA LYS A 51 9.68 9.70 -12.19
C LYS A 51 9.06 8.59 -11.36
N LEU A 52 7.93 8.05 -11.85
CA LEU A 52 7.20 7.00 -11.17
C LEU A 52 7.77 5.61 -11.48
N TYR A 53 7.89 4.79 -10.44
CA TYR A 53 8.23 3.37 -10.52
C TYR A 53 7.30 2.57 -9.62
N LEU A 54 6.65 1.54 -10.17
CA LEU A 54 5.75 0.66 -9.43
C LEU A 54 6.41 -0.69 -9.19
N GLY A 55 6.51 -1.09 -7.92
CA GLY A 55 7.09 -2.37 -7.50
C GLY A 55 6.17 -3.12 -6.55
N LEU A 56 5.75 -4.32 -6.93
CA LEU A 56 4.82 -5.16 -6.20
C LEU A 56 5.54 -6.37 -5.58
N LYS A 57 5.03 -6.86 -4.45
CA LYS A 57 5.69 -7.93 -3.68
C LYS A 57 5.42 -9.33 -4.25
N HIS A 58 4.26 -9.54 -4.86
CA HIS A 58 3.73 -10.88 -5.15
C HIS A 58 3.37 -11.13 -6.62
N ILE A 59 3.26 -10.07 -7.41
CA ILE A 59 2.96 -10.12 -8.84
C ILE A 59 3.86 -9.10 -9.56
N SER A 60 4.02 -9.25 -10.88
CA SER A 60 4.76 -8.28 -11.69
C SER A 60 3.95 -6.97 -11.87
N PRO A 61 4.60 -5.80 -12.02
CA PRO A 61 6.05 -5.57 -11.90
C PRO A 61 6.54 -5.77 -10.46
N PHE A 62 7.65 -6.49 -10.27
CA PHE A 62 8.22 -6.72 -8.95
C PHE A 62 9.02 -5.52 -8.44
N ILE A 63 9.27 -5.47 -7.13
CA ILE A 63 10.13 -4.45 -6.51
C ILE A 63 11.51 -4.42 -7.18
N GLU A 64 12.05 -5.59 -7.46
CA GLU A 64 13.36 -5.74 -8.07
C GLU A 64 13.37 -5.21 -9.52
N ASP A 65 12.32 -5.50 -10.29
CA ASP A 65 12.15 -4.97 -11.65
C ASP A 65 12.14 -3.43 -11.65
N ALA A 66 11.46 -2.82 -10.67
CA ALA A 66 11.38 -1.37 -10.53
C ALA A 66 12.74 -0.74 -10.19
N VAL A 67 13.52 -1.35 -9.28
CA VAL A 67 14.85 -0.86 -8.90
C VAL A 67 15.86 -1.05 -10.02
N GLU A 68 15.80 -2.17 -10.76
CA GLU A 68 16.61 -2.36 -11.96
C GLU A 68 16.30 -1.30 -13.02
N GLN A 69 15.02 -0.97 -13.23
CA GLN A 69 14.63 0.10 -14.15
C GLN A 69 15.12 1.47 -13.68
N MET A 70 15.09 1.77 -12.38
CA MET A 70 15.70 2.99 -11.82
C MET A 70 17.19 3.08 -12.18
N HIS A 71 17.94 2.00 -12.01
CA HIS A 71 19.35 1.96 -12.39
C HIS A 71 19.56 2.22 -13.88
N ASN A 72 18.79 1.54 -14.74
CA ASN A 72 18.87 1.69 -16.19
C ASN A 72 18.56 3.12 -16.66
N ASP A 73 17.72 3.83 -15.91
CA ASP A 73 17.37 5.23 -16.16
C ASP A 73 18.37 6.24 -15.55
N GLY A 74 19.40 5.76 -14.85
CA GLY A 74 20.43 6.60 -14.22
C GLY A 74 19.99 7.24 -12.90
N ILE A 75 18.94 6.74 -12.25
CA ILE A 75 18.50 7.21 -10.93
C ILE A 75 19.51 6.78 -9.87
N THR A 76 19.91 7.72 -9.01
CA THR A 76 20.86 7.47 -7.90
C THR A 76 20.22 7.67 -6.52
N GLU A 77 19.07 8.35 -6.45
CA GLU A 77 18.32 8.61 -5.23
C GLU A 77 16.83 8.42 -5.50
N ALA A 78 16.11 7.76 -4.59
CA ALA A 78 14.67 7.58 -4.70
C ALA A 78 13.96 7.61 -3.34
N ILE A 79 12.71 8.04 -3.34
CA ILE A 79 11.81 7.97 -2.18
C ILE A 79 10.86 6.81 -2.41
N THR A 80 10.75 5.89 -1.45
CA THR A 80 9.81 4.77 -1.55
C THR A 80 8.60 5.00 -0.65
N VAL A 81 7.41 4.72 -1.18
CA VAL A 81 6.14 4.80 -0.43
C VAL A 81 5.40 3.49 -0.58
N VAL A 82 5.19 2.79 0.54
CA VAL A 82 4.30 1.63 0.59
C VAL A 82 2.89 2.13 0.89
N LEU A 83 1.88 1.71 0.11
CA LEU A 83 0.50 2.19 0.26
C LEU A 83 -0.22 1.71 1.54
N ALA A 84 0.48 1.06 2.47
CA ALA A 84 -0.01 0.80 3.81
C ALA A 84 0.33 2.01 4.73
N PRO A 85 -0.66 2.71 5.32
CA PRO A 85 -0.42 3.90 6.13
C PRO A 85 0.28 3.62 7.47
N HIS A 86 0.08 2.41 8.01
CA HIS A 86 0.63 1.96 9.28
C HIS A 86 1.84 1.06 9.04
N TYR A 87 2.92 1.31 9.78
CA TYR A 87 4.11 0.48 9.72
C TYR A 87 3.85 -0.91 10.31
N SER A 88 4.40 -1.94 9.65
CA SER A 88 4.60 -3.27 10.23
C SER A 88 5.81 -3.91 9.54
N SER A 89 6.56 -4.73 10.27
CA SER A 89 7.68 -5.49 9.71
C SER A 89 7.25 -6.49 8.62
N PHE A 90 5.98 -6.91 8.60
CA PHE A 90 5.44 -7.82 7.59
C PHE A 90 4.87 -7.12 6.35
N SER A 91 4.52 -5.84 6.48
CA SER A 91 4.15 -4.97 5.37
C SER A 91 5.35 -4.10 5.00
N VAL A 92 5.35 -2.82 5.37
CA VAL A 92 6.31 -1.79 4.99
C VAL A 92 7.76 -2.27 5.14
N GLY A 93 8.14 -2.81 6.31
CA GLY A 93 9.51 -3.25 6.54
C GLY A 93 9.98 -4.36 5.59
N SER A 94 9.07 -5.21 5.11
CA SER A 94 9.41 -6.27 4.15
C SER A 94 9.54 -5.77 2.71
N TYR A 95 8.88 -4.67 2.36
CA TYR A 95 9.06 -4.00 1.07
C TYR A 95 10.39 -3.25 1.08
N ASP A 96 10.61 -2.43 2.12
CA ASP A 96 11.83 -1.64 2.31
C ASP A 96 13.07 -2.54 2.24
N LYS A 97 13.07 -3.66 2.98
CA LYS A 97 14.18 -4.61 2.96
C LYS A 97 14.50 -5.13 1.55
N ARG A 98 13.49 -5.50 0.76
CA ARG A 98 13.70 -6.01 -0.60
C ARG A 98 14.22 -4.91 -1.53
N ALA A 99 13.68 -3.70 -1.39
CA ALA A 99 14.14 -2.55 -2.16
C ALA A 99 15.59 -2.19 -1.82
N ASP A 100 15.95 -2.17 -0.54
CA ASP A 100 17.33 -1.94 -0.06
C ASP A 100 18.31 -3.00 -0.58
N GLU A 101 17.95 -4.28 -0.48
CA GLU A 101 18.79 -5.39 -0.96
C GLU A 101 19.07 -5.29 -2.46
N GLU A 102 18.08 -4.87 -3.26
CA GLU A 102 18.25 -4.67 -4.70
C GLU A 102 19.03 -3.38 -5.00
N ALA A 103 18.66 -2.26 -4.37
CA ALA A 103 19.27 -0.95 -4.60
C ALA A 103 20.76 -0.93 -4.25
N ALA A 104 21.17 -1.70 -3.23
CA ALA A 104 22.56 -1.87 -2.84
C ALA A 104 23.45 -2.42 -3.96
N LYS A 105 22.91 -3.23 -4.88
CA LYS A 105 23.66 -3.76 -6.03
C LYS A 105 24.04 -2.66 -7.04
N TYR A 106 23.26 -1.59 -7.07
CA TYR A 106 23.40 -0.48 -8.02
C TYR A 106 23.91 0.81 -7.36
N GLY A 107 24.02 0.85 -6.03
CA GLY A 107 24.42 2.04 -5.28
C GLY A 107 23.34 3.13 -5.21
N ILE A 108 22.07 2.77 -5.39
CA ILE A 108 20.94 3.70 -5.30
C ILE A 108 20.63 3.96 -3.82
N GLN A 109 20.48 5.23 -3.44
CA GLN A 109 20.10 5.62 -2.09
C GLN A 109 18.58 5.70 -1.97
N LEU A 110 18.00 4.91 -1.07
CA LEU A 110 16.56 4.91 -0.83
C LEU A 110 16.22 5.66 0.46
N THR A 111 15.22 6.52 0.38
CA THR A 111 14.57 7.15 1.54
C THR A 111 13.16 6.59 1.70
N HIS A 112 12.93 5.82 2.77
CA HIS A 112 11.65 5.16 3.00
C HIS A 112 10.67 6.00 3.80
N VAL A 113 9.46 6.19 3.29
CA VAL A 113 8.32 6.66 4.09
C VAL A 113 7.83 5.50 4.96
N LYS A 114 8.22 5.51 6.24
CA LYS A 114 7.90 4.41 7.18
C LYS A 114 6.43 4.35 7.57
N HIS A 115 5.77 5.50 7.67
CA HIS A 115 4.35 5.60 7.98
C HIS A 115 3.80 6.97 7.60
N TYR A 116 2.48 7.05 7.41
CA TYR A 116 1.79 8.31 7.12
C TYR A 116 0.37 8.36 7.71
N TYR A 117 0.04 7.46 8.64
CA TYR A 117 -1.29 7.41 9.27
C TYR A 117 -1.66 8.69 10.06
N GLU A 118 -0.67 9.48 10.49
CA GLU A 118 -0.90 10.74 11.20
C GLU A 118 -1.03 11.96 10.28
N GLN A 119 -0.91 11.77 8.96
CA GLN A 119 -1.00 12.89 8.02
C GLN A 119 -2.38 13.55 8.11
N PRO A 120 -2.47 14.89 8.32
CA PRO A 120 -3.74 15.56 8.54
C PRO A 120 -4.78 15.30 7.46
N LYS A 121 -4.37 15.29 6.17
CA LYS A 121 -5.26 15.00 5.04
C LYS A 121 -5.75 13.55 5.00
N PHE A 122 -4.96 12.60 5.51
CA PHE A 122 -5.38 11.21 5.62
C PHE A 122 -6.45 11.04 6.71
N ILE A 123 -6.24 11.67 7.87
CA ILE A 123 -7.22 11.70 8.96
C ILE A 123 -8.51 12.38 8.49
N GLU A 124 -8.39 13.56 7.87
CA GLU A 124 -9.51 14.32 7.32
C GLU A 124 -10.35 13.50 6.34
N TYR A 125 -9.71 12.77 5.42
CA TYR A 125 -10.41 11.87 4.50
C TYR A 125 -11.29 10.86 5.25
N TRP A 126 -10.73 10.18 6.26
CA TRP A 126 -11.50 9.20 7.04
C TRP A 126 -12.58 9.84 7.90
N THR A 127 -12.31 10.98 8.52
CA THR A 127 -13.32 11.76 9.26
C THR A 127 -14.51 12.10 8.36
N ASN A 128 -14.23 12.60 7.15
CA ASN A 128 -15.27 12.94 6.18
C ASN A 128 -16.07 11.70 5.77
N LYS A 129 -15.42 10.57 5.45
CA LYS A 129 -16.10 9.33 5.06
C LYS A 129 -16.96 8.72 6.16
N VAL A 130 -16.49 8.76 7.41
CA VAL A 130 -17.26 8.30 8.57
C VAL A 130 -18.49 9.19 8.78
N ASN A 131 -18.32 10.51 8.74
CA ASN A 131 -19.43 11.46 8.91
C ASN A 131 -20.45 11.36 7.77
N GLU A 132 -20.00 11.24 6.52
CA GLU A 132 -20.87 11.02 5.35
C GLU A 132 -21.74 9.76 5.50
N THR A 133 -21.18 8.70 6.10
CA THR A 133 -21.90 7.44 6.36
C THR A 133 -22.85 7.58 7.53
N LEU A 134 -22.42 8.23 8.63
CA LEU A 134 -23.26 8.49 9.79
C LEU A 134 -24.48 9.35 9.43
N ALA A 135 -24.33 10.30 8.50
CA ALA A 135 -25.42 11.14 8.00
C ALA A 135 -26.53 10.35 7.27
N GLN A 136 -26.30 9.09 6.92
CA GLN A 136 -27.31 8.20 6.33
C GLN A 136 -28.16 7.48 7.39
N ILE A 137 -27.77 7.58 8.66
CA ILE A 137 -28.48 7.01 9.81
C ILE A 137 -29.33 8.12 10.46
N PRO A 138 -30.60 7.85 10.86
CA PRO A 138 -31.43 8.82 11.57
C PRO A 138 -30.73 9.36 12.84
N GLU A 139 -30.83 10.66 13.09
CA GLU A 139 -30.11 11.35 14.17
C GLU A 139 -30.45 10.76 15.55
N GLU A 140 -31.69 10.33 15.75
CA GLU A 140 -32.15 9.69 16.98
C GLU A 140 -31.45 8.36 17.30
N GLU A 141 -30.90 7.69 16.29
CA GLU A 141 -30.18 6.42 16.40
C GLU A 141 -28.65 6.62 16.58
N HIS A 142 -28.13 7.85 16.41
CA HIS A 142 -26.68 8.10 16.49
C HIS A 142 -26.08 7.70 17.84
N LYS A 143 -26.83 7.92 18.93
CA LYS A 143 -26.38 7.58 20.30
C LYS A 143 -26.17 6.07 20.52
N ASP A 144 -26.88 5.24 19.78
CA ASP A 144 -26.84 3.78 19.89
C ASP A 144 -25.97 3.16 18.77
N THR A 145 -25.50 3.99 17.84
CA THR A 145 -24.64 3.57 16.73
C THR A 145 -23.20 3.37 17.20
N VAL A 146 -22.61 2.25 16.78
CA VAL A 146 -21.22 1.90 17.13
C VAL A 146 -20.34 1.93 15.87
N LEU A 147 -19.24 2.69 15.94
CA LEU A 147 -18.18 2.61 14.93
C LEU A 147 -17.26 1.43 15.23
N VAL A 148 -17.24 0.45 14.33
CA VAL A 148 -16.29 -0.66 14.38
C VAL A 148 -15.17 -0.43 13.38
N VAL A 149 -13.97 -0.14 13.88
CA VAL A 149 -12.76 -0.06 13.03
C VAL A 149 -12.15 -1.45 12.94
N SER A 150 -12.14 -2.02 11.75
CA SER A 150 -11.57 -3.34 11.48
C SER A 150 -10.26 -3.22 10.70
N ALA A 151 -9.19 -3.82 11.21
CA ALA A 151 -7.89 -3.88 10.57
C ALA A 151 -7.44 -5.34 10.41
N HIS A 152 -6.58 -5.61 9.41
CA HIS A 152 -5.99 -6.93 9.23
C HIS A 152 -5.18 -7.34 10.47
N SER A 153 -5.45 -8.53 10.99
CA SER A 153 -4.79 -9.01 12.20
C SER A 153 -3.32 -9.37 11.95
N LEU A 154 -2.48 -9.18 12.98
CA LEU A 154 -1.10 -9.63 12.97
C LEU A 154 -0.95 -10.94 13.75
N PRO A 155 -0.04 -11.85 13.37
CA PRO A 155 0.22 -13.06 14.14
C PRO A 155 0.66 -12.74 15.58
N LYS A 156 0.08 -13.43 16.57
CA LYS A 156 0.26 -13.16 18.02
C LYS A 156 1.72 -13.12 18.49
N GLY A 157 2.63 -13.84 17.84
CA GLY A 157 4.05 -13.89 18.21
C GLY A 157 4.82 -12.57 18.01
N LEU A 158 4.24 -11.62 17.28
CA LEU A 158 4.88 -10.36 16.90
C LEU A 158 4.47 -9.17 17.77
N ILE A 159 3.25 -9.21 18.29
CA ILE A 159 2.68 -8.16 19.16
C ILE A 159 3.47 -8.06 20.49
N ARG A 160 4.24 -9.09 20.85
CA ARG A 160 5.01 -9.16 22.11
C ARG A 160 6.48 -8.72 21.99
N LYS A 161 6.93 -8.26 20.82
CA LYS A 161 8.34 -7.89 20.57
C LYS A 161 8.60 -6.39 20.45
N GLU A 162 7.64 -5.56 20.85
CA GLU A 162 7.85 -4.12 21.04
C GLU A 162 8.26 -3.82 22.49
#